data_AF-A0A8E1QVY2-F1
#
_entry.id   AF-A0A8E1QVY2-F1
#
_cell.length_a   1.000
_cell.length_b   1.000
_cell.length_c   1.000
_cell.angle_alpha   90.00
_cell.angle_beta   90.00
_cell.angle_gamma   90.00
#
_symmetry.space_group_name_H-M   'P 1'
#
loop_
_entity.id
_entity.type
_entity.pdbx_description
1 polymer ?
#
loop_
_entity_poly.entity_id
_entity_poly.type
_entity_poly.pdbx_seq_one_letter_code
_entity_poly.pdbx_strand_id
1 'polypeptide(L)'
;MQVSVELLKEWFADFNVRYFGGSLPVPAFAVGRSRTQLGCMSCKVRRRMFSKSYTDYTIRLSNYYDADERHFKSVLLHEMIHLCITSRRIKDTSPHGEVFRRMMRAINADGWSISVSTKMDAVQRSAGKARKRMRVVLAVAMTDGRCLLSVVSPRYVPAIDKTMSRARGIVRYDWYVSDDDFFSSFPSVRTPRGRIVGKDMFAELTGRMKPLDRARAGISQR
;
A
#
# COMPACT_ATOMS: atom_id res chain seq x y z
N MET A 1 -3.03 2.62 19.00
CA MET A 1 -2.07 3.70 19.35
C MET A 1 -1.79 4.53 18.10
N GLN A 2 -1.31 5.78 18.24
CA GLN A 2 -0.77 6.57 17.12
C GLN A 2 0.72 6.80 17.36
N VAL A 3 1.58 6.45 16.39
CA VAL A 3 3.02 6.70 16.50
C VAL A 3 3.33 8.14 16.12
N SER A 4 4.25 8.80 16.83
CA SER A 4 4.77 10.11 16.48
C SER A 4 6.20 9.99 15.92
N VAL A 5 6.72 11.06 15.33
CA VAL A 5 8.11 11.08 14.84
C VAL A 5 9.11 10.95 16.00
N GLU A 6 8.76 11.50 17.16
CA GLU A 6 9.55 11.48 18.39
C GLU A 6 9.69 10.04 18.90
N LEU A 7 8.57 9.31 19.02
CA LEU A 7 8.58 7.89 19.38
C LEU A 7 9.39 7.04 18.39
N LEU A 8 9.30 7.33 17.08
CA LEU A 8 10.12 6.62 16.09
C LEU A 8 11.61 6.84 16.31
N LYS A 9 12.03 8.06 16.65
CA LYS A 9 13.44 8.38 16.92
C LYS A 9 13.94 7.65 18.17
N GLU A 10 13.16 7.65 19.24
CA GLU A 10 13.48 6.95 20.48
C GLU A 10 13.63 5.45 20.24
N TRP A 11 12.62 4.81 19.66
CA TRP A 11 12.67 3.37 19.37
C TRP A 11 13.80 3.03 18.39
N PHE A 12 14.06 3.88 17.40
CA PHE A 12 15.18 3.68 16.48
C PHE A 12 16.52 3.71 17.21
N ALA A 13 16.73 4.68 18.11
CA ALA A 13 17.97 4.78 18.88
C ALA A 13 18.21 3.50 19.70
N ASP A 14 17.19 3.06 20.44
CA ASP A 14 17.25 1.86 21.26
C ASP A 14 17.54 0.60 20.43
N PHE A 15 16.79 0.42 19.34
CA PHE A 15 16.96 -0.74 18.46
C PHE A 15 18.26 -0.72 17.69
N ASN A 16 18.76 0.47 17.32
CA ASN A 16 20.04 0.60 16.63
C ASN A 16 21.17 0.07 17.51
N VAL A 17 21.19 0.45 18.79
CA VAL A 17 22.14 -0.10 19.77
C VAL A 17 21.94 -1.60 19.92
N ARG A 18 20.71 -2.03 20.21
CA ARG A 18 20.41 -3.43 20.57
C ARG A 18 20.66 -4.44 19.47
N TYR A 19 20.29 -4.14 18.23
CA TYR A 19 20.30 -5.12 17.12
C TYR A 19 21.28 -4.80 16.00
N PHE A 20 21.79 -3.57 15.94
CA PHE A 20 22.62 -3.12 14.82
C PHE A 20 23.96 -2.53 15.27
N GLY A 21 24.30 -2.62 16.56
CA GLY A 21 25.57 -2.18 17.11
C GLY A 21 25.77 -0.66 17.08
N GLY A 22 24.68 0.11 17.10
CA GLY A 22 24.70 1.58 17.15
C GLY A 22 25.20 2.26 15.87
N SER A 23 25.38 1.51 14.77
CA SER A 23 26.09 2.00 13.57
C SER A 23 25.19 2.27 12.36
N LEU A 24 23.86 2.13 12.48
CA LEU A 24 22.97 2.54 11.40
C LEU A 24 23.00 4.06 11.23
N PRO A 25 23.03 4.56 9.97
CA PRO A 25 22.87 5.99 9.72
C PRO A 25 21.47 6.43 10.15
N VAL A 26 21.37 7.59 10.80
CA VAL A 26 20.08 8.14 11.23
C VAL A 26 19.28 8.58 9.99
N PRO A 27 18.12 7.97 9.69
CA PRO A 27 17.29 8.36 8.56
C PRO A 27 16.43 9.58 8.91
N ALA A 28 15.85 10.22 7.89
CA ALA A 28 14.69 11.08 8.10
C ALA A 28 13.49 10.23 8.53
N PHE A 29 12.79 10.65 9.57
CA PHE A 29 11.60 9.96 10.07
C PHE A 29 10.33 10.65 9.61
N ALA A 30 9.33 9.87 9.21
CA ALA A 30 8.03 10.40 8.83
C ALA A 30 6.90 9.49 9.32
N VAL A 31 5.76 10.09 9.65
CA VAL A 31 4.53 9.36 9.94
C VAL A 31 3.47 9.80 8.94
N GLY A 32 2.79 8.83 8.33
CA GLY A 32 1.77 9.08 7.32
C GLY A 32 0.50 8.27 7.56
N ARG A 33 -0.36 8.22 6.53
CA ARG A 33 -1.62 7.44 6.54
C ARG A 33 -1.71 6.52 5.31
N SER A 34 -0.60 5.86 4.98
CA SER A 34 -0.54 4.90 3.86
C SER A 34 -1.47 3.72 4.12
N ARG A 35 -2.28 3.38 3.11
CA ARG A 35 -3.27 2.29 3.16
C ARG A 35 -2.76 0.97 2.58
N THR A 36 -1.57 0.99 2.01
CA THR A 36 -1.00 -0.13 1.25
C THR A 36 0.34 -0.58 1.81
N GLN A 37 0.89 0.17 2.77
CA GLN A 37 2.14 -0.12 3.45
C GLN A 37 2.04 0.31 4.91
N LEU A 38 2.48 -0.54 5.83
CA LEU A 38 2.59 -0.23 7.26
C LEU A 38 3.87 0.56 7.57
N GLY A 39 4.94 0.23 6.85
CA GLY A 39 6.24 0.90 6.90
C GLY A 39 6.87 0.98 5.51
N CYS A 40 7.82 1.89 5.33
CA CYS A 40 8.77 1.83 4.23
C CYS A 40 10.11 2.49 4.57
N MET A 41 11.20 1.86 4.14
CA MET A 41 12.54 2.41 4.04
C MET A 41 12.81 2.84 2.59
N SER A 42 13.31 4.06 2.39
CA SER A 42 13.70 4.57 1.07
C SER A 42 15.00 5.35 1.13
N CYS A 43 15.67 5.50 -0.01
CA CYS A 43 16.89 6.29 -0.14
C CYS A 43 17.03 6.86 -1.55
N LYS A 44 17.86 7.88 -1.72
CA LYS A 44 18.29 8.36 -3.03
C LYS A 44 19.46 7.53 -3.55
N VAL A 45 19.37 7.14 -4.81
CA VAL A 45 20.44 6.42 -5.51
C VAL A 45 21.20 7.39 -6.39
N ARG A 46 22.48 7.63 -6.11
CA ARG A 46 23.38 8.34 -7.02
C ARG A 46 24.21 7.30 -7.78
N ARG A 47 24.16 7.37 -9.11
CA ARG A 47 24.94 6.48 -9.99
C ARG A 47 26.17 7.22 -10.49
N ARG A 48 27.31 6.57 -10.39
CA ARG A 48 28.58 6.90 -11.05
C ARG A 48 28.92 5.77 -12.02
N MET A 49 29.84 6.03 -12.94
CA MET A 49 30.20 5.13 -14.06
C MET A 49 30.46 3.67 -13.63
N PHE A 50 31.01 3.45 -12.43
CA PHE A 50 31.28 2.11 -11.88
C PHE A 50 30.75 1.88 -10.46
N SER A 51 29.98 2.81 -9.90
CA SER A 51 29.49 2.66 -8.52
C SER A 51 28.13 3.30 -8.31
N LYS A 52 27.39 2.74 -7.34
CA LYS A 52 26.16 3.35 -6.82
C LYS A 52 26.46 3.82 -5.41
N SER A 53 25.94 4.97 -5.01
CA SER A 53 25.87 5.37 -3.61
C SER A 53 24.42 5.60 -3.20
N TYR A 54 24.13 5.25 -1.95
CA TYR A 54 22.83 5.42 -1.32
C TYR A 54 22.96 6.54 -0.29
N THR A 55 22.10 7.56 -0.40
CA THR A 55 22.08 8.73 0.47
C THR A 55 20.64 9.07 0.85
N ASP A 56 20.45 10.02 1.77
CA ASP A 56 19.12 10.56 2.12
C ASP A 56 18.12 9.47 2.55
N TYR A 57 18.51 8.61 3.50
CA TYR A 57 17.64 7.55 4.00
C TYR A 57 16.39 8.12 4.67
N THR A 58 15.24 7.49 4.44
CA THR A 58 13.97 7.84 5.08
C THR A 58 13.27 6.59 5.55
N ILE A 59 12.82 6.56 6.81
CA ILE A 59 11.89 5.56 7.35
C ILE A 59 10.55 6.23 7.59
N ARG A 60 9.48 5.65 7.03
CA ARG A 60 8.11 6.12 7.22
C ARG A 60 7.21 5.02 7.76
N LEU A 61 6.44 5.31 8.81
CA LEU A 61 5.39 4.41 9.33
C LEU A 61 3.99 4.99 9.06
N SER A 62 2.99 4.11 9.00
CA SER A 62 1.59 4.47 8.72
C SER A 62 0.69 4.32 9.93
N ASN A 63 0.11 5.44 10.36
CA ASN A 63 -0.93 5.54 11.38
C ASN A 63 -2.36 5.25 10.84
N TYR A 64 -2.45 4.59 9.69
CA TYR A 64 -3.73 4.24 9.07
C TYR A 64 -4.46 3.10 9.79
N TYR A 65 -3.71 2.22 10.44
CA TYR A 65 -4.23 1.01 11.09
C TYR A 65 -4.20 1.19 12.62
N ASP A 66 -5.20 0.63 13.30
CA ASP A 66 -5.17 0.48 14.75
C ASP A 66 -4.29 -0.72 15.08
N ALA A 67 -3.08 -0.39 15.53
CA ALA A 67 -2.09 -1.35 15.99
C ALA A 67 -1.60 -0.95 17.39
N ASP A 68 -1.12 -1.94 18.12
CA ASP A 68 -0.43 -1.74 19.38
C ASP A 68 1.02 -1.29 19.15
N GLU A 69 1.67 -0.88 20.24
CA GLU A 69 3.05 -0.42 20.20
C GLU A 69 4.02 -1.50 19.68
N ARG A 70 3.81 -2.75 20.09
CA ARG A 70 4.66 -3.89 19.70
C ARG A 70 4.64 -4.12 18.20
N HIS A 71 3.48 -3.97 17.57
CA HIS A 71 3.32 -4.09 16.13
C HIS A 71 4.05 -2.95 15.40
N PHE A 72 3.89 -1.69 15.84
CA PHE A 72 4.62 -0.57 15.26
C PHE A 72 6.14 -0.73 15.40
N LYS A 73 6.62 -1.18 16.57
CA LYS A 73 8.03 -1.50 16.80
C LYS A 73 8.53 -2.62 15.88
N SER A 74 7.72 -3.67 15.66
CA SER A 74 8.05 -4.75 14.73
C SER A 74 8.13 -4.26 13.27
N VAL A 75 7.25 -3.34 12.87
CA VAL A 75 7.32 -2.68 11.55
C VAL A 75 8.57 -1.81 11.45
N LEU A 76 8.91 -1.04 12.49
CA LEU A 76 10.14 -0.24 12.50
C LEU A 76 11.39 -1.12 12.35
N LEU A 77 11.48 -2.23 13.08
CA LEU A 77 12.57 -3.20 12.96
C LEU A 77 12.67 -3.79 11.56
N HIS A 78 11.55 -4.07 10.88
CA HIS A 78 11.52 -4.46 9.46
C HIS A 78 12.24 -3.43 8.59
N GLU A 79 11.88 -2.15 8.73
CA GLU A 79 12.48 -1.07 7.95
C GLU A 79 13.96 -0.83 8.32
N MET A 80 14.35 -1.08 9.58
CA MET A 80 15.74 -1.00 10.03
C MET A 80 16.62 -2.12 9.45
N ILE A 81 16.08 -3.32 9.23
CA ILE A 81 16.81 -4.39 8.51
C ILE A 81 17.08 -3.94 7.07
N HIS A 82 16.09 -3.38 6.38
CA HIS A 82 16.30 -2.81 5.04
C HIS A 82 17.38 -1.73 5.06
N LEU A 83 17.33 -0.83 6.04
CA LEU A 83 18.32 0.24 6.21
C LEU A 83 19.73 -0.33 6.41
N CYS A 84 19.89 -1.36 7.26
CA CYS A 84 21.17 -2.03 7.50
C CYS A 84 21.75 -2.61 6.21
N ILE A 85 20.97 -3.40 5.49
CA ILE A 85 21.40 -4.05 4.24
C ILE A 85 21.79 -3.00 3.20
N THR A 86 20.96 -1.96 3.05
CA THR A 86 21.18 -0.90 2.04
C THR A 86 22.39 -0.04 2.38
N SER A 87 22.48 0.46 3.62
CA SER A 87 23.54 1.38 4.03
C SER A 87 24.92 0.73 4.05
N ARG A 88 24.98 -0.55 4.46
CA ARG A 88 26.21 -1.35 4.46
C ARG A 88 26.51 -2.02 3.12
N ARG A 89 25.64 -1.83 2.11
CA ARG A 89 25.76 -2.41 0.76
C ARG A 89 25.90 -3.93 0.77
N ILE A 90 25.20 -4.58 1.70
CA ILE A 90 25.21 -6.04 1.81
C ILE A 90 24.44 -6.60 0.61
N LYS A 91 25.06 -7.51 -0.13
CA LYS A 91 24.40 -8.22 -1.22
C LYS A 91 23.41 -9.23 -0.62
N ASP A 92 22.16 -9.15 -1.06
CA ASP A 92 21.11 -10.11 -0.71
C ASP A 92 20.52 -10.73 -1.99
N THR A 93 19.79 -11.83 -1.86
CA THR A 93 19.21 -12.57 -2.99
C THR A 93 17.93 -11.93 -3.54
N SER A 94 17.23 -11.14 -2.72
CA SER A 94 16.02 -10.37 -3.06
C SER A 94 15.78 -9.30 -1.98
N PRO A 95 14.77 -8.41 -2.10
CA PRO A 95 14.47 -7.42 -1.05
C PRO A 95 14.25 -8.02 0.34
N HIS A 96 13.72 -9.23 0.43
CA HIS A 96 13.60 -9.99 1.67
C HIS A 96 14.35 -11.31 1.58
N GLY A 97 15.59 -11.29 1.06
CA GLY A 97 16.38 -12.49 0.77
C GLY A 97 16.91 -13.23 2.00
N GLU A 98 17.98 -13.99 1.80
CA GLU A 98 18.59 -14.80 2.86
C GLU A 98 19.15 -13.96 4.00
N VAL A 99 19.79 -12.82 3.67
CA VAL A 99 20.36 -11.92 4.68
C VAL A 99 19.24 -11.28 5.50
N PHE A 100 18.24 -10.71 4.83
CA PHE A 100 17.06 -10.14 5.49
C PHE A 100 16.41 -11.15 6.43
N ARG A 101 16.10 -12.36 5.93
CA ARG A 101 15.43 -13.39 6.73
C ARG A 101 16.27 -13.88 7.90
N ARG A 102 17.59 -13.95 7.74
CA ARG A 102 18.50 -14.30 8.84
C ARG A 102 18.46 -13.25 9.95
N MET A 103 18.57 -11.96 9.61
CA MET A 103 18.47 -10.87 10.59
C MET A 103 17.09 -10.83 11.26
N MET A 104 16.03 -10.99 10.47
CA MET A 104 14.65 -11.07 10.95
C MET A 104 14.47 -12.21 11.96
N ARG A 105 14.98 -13.41 11.66
CA ARG A 105 14.89 -14.55 12.60
C ARG A 105 15.65 -14.28 13.90
N ALA A 106 16.84 -13.69 13.82
CA ALA A 106 17.61 -13.34 15.01
C ALA A 106 16.85 -12.36 15.91
N ILE A 107 16.28 -11.30 15.34
CA ILE A 107 15.50 -10.32 16.09
C ILE A 107 14.18 -10.92 16.59
N ASN A 108 13.52 -11.80 15.83
CA ASN A 108 12.31 -12.48 16.31
C ASN A 108 12.59 -13.48 17.44
N ALA A 109 13.82 -14.02 17.55
CA ALA A 109 14.23 -14.86 18.68
C ALA A 109 14.20 -14.09 20.02
N ASP A 110 14.37 -12.76 19.98
CA ASP A 110 14.20 -11.84 21.12
C ASP A 110 12.73 -11.51 21.44
N GLY A 111 11.78 -12.20 20.79
CA GLY A 111 10.35 -12.06 21.00
C GLY A 111 9.65 -11.10 20.04
N TRP A 112 10.31 -10.55 19.03
CA TRP A 112 9.62 -9.71 18.05
C TRP A 112 8.82 -10.51 17.02
N SER A 113 7.87 -9.85 16.37
CA SER A 113 6.97 -10.47 15.39
C SER A 113 7.13 -9.84 14.01
N ILE A 114 8.36 -9.70 13.54
CA ILE A 114 8.67 -9.17 12.21
C ILE A 114 8.24 -10.21 11.16
N SER A 115 7.51 -9.76 10.13
CA SER A 115 7.06 -10.58 9.01
C SER A 115 7.49 -9.98 7.67
N VAL A 116 7.72 -10.84 6.68
CA VAL A 116 7.94 -10.45 5.27
C VAL A 116 6.63 -10.20 4.52
N SER A 117 5.51 -10.73 5.03
CA SER A 117 4.18 -10.55 4.46
C SER A 117 3.23 -10.07 5.57
N THR A 118 3.05 -8.76 5.68
CA THR A 118 1.95 -8.24 6.49
C THR A 118 0.68 -8.32 5.66
N LYS A 119 -0.09 -9.40 5.83
CA LYS A 119 -1.44 -9.51 5.27
C LYS A 119 -2.26 -8.37 5.86
N MET A 120 -2.54 -7.35 5.06
CA MET A 120 -3.18 -6.11 5.51
C MET A 120 -4.63 -6.29 5.97
N ASP A 121 -5.21 -7.47 5.74
CA ASP A 121 -6.58 -7.82 6.11
C ASP A 121 -6.74 -8.13 7.60
N ALA A 122 -5.66 -8.48 8.30
CA ALA A 122 -5.71 -8.84 9.73
C ALA A 122 -5.55 -7.65 10.69
N VAL A 123 -5.19 -6.46 10.19
CA VAL A 123 -4.95 -5.28 11.04
C VAL A 123 -6.19 -4.38 11.02
N GLN A 124 -6.86 -4.27 12.16
CA GLN A 124 -8.04 -3.43 12.32
C GLN A 124 -7.70 -1.97 11.97
N ARG A 125 -8.65 -1.25 11.36
CA ARG A 125 -8.42 0.09 10.81
C ARG A 125 -8.52 1.11 11.92
N SER A 126 -7.69 2.16 11.87
CA SER A 126 -7.79 3.22 12.87
C SER A 126 -9.17 3.87 12.86
N ALA A 127 -9.87 3.88 13.99
CA ALA A 127 -11.18 4.49 14.15
C ALA A 127 -11.15 6.03 14.08
N GLY A 128 -10.71 6.58 12.94
CA GLY A 128 -11.00 7.96 12.56
C GLY A 128 -12.31 7.99 11.79
N LYS A 129 -13.28 8.83 12.20
CA LYS A 129 -14.55 9.07 11.49
C LYS A 129 -14.29 9.24 9.99
N ALA A 130 -14.44 8.18 9.22
CA ALA A 130 -14.23 8.21 7.79
C ALA A 130 -15.39 9.00 7.20
N ARG A 131 -15.16 10.28 6.87
CA ARG A 131 -16.12 11.07 6.08
C ARG A 131 -16.47 10.23 4.86
N LYS A 132 -17.74 9.84 4.71
CA LYS A 132 -18.22 9.06 3.56
C LYS A 132 -17.81 9.79 2.29
N ARG A 133 -16.82 9.24 1.59
CA ARG A 133 -16.25 9.82 0.38
C ARG A 133 -16.95 9.21 -0.80
N MET A 134 -17.54 10.04 -1.64
CA MET A 134 -18.06 9.60 -2.93
C MET A 134 -16.89 9.13 -3.81
N ARG A 135 -17.01 7.95 -4.39
CA ARG A 135 -16.00 7.30 -5.23
C ARG A 135 -16.60 7.00 -6.60
N VAL A 136 -15.82 7.18 -7.65
CA VAL A 136 -16.17 6.69 -8.98
C VAL A 136 -15.76 5.22 -9.08
N VAL A 137 -16.69 4.36 -9.46
CA VAL A 137 -16.51 2.91 -9.54
C VAL A 137 -16.71 2.46 -10.99
N LEU A 138 -15.76 1.68 -11.50
CA LEU A 138 -15.89 0.95 -12.76
C LEU A 138 -16.27 -0.50 -12.44
N ALA A 139 -17.34 -0.99 -13.06
CA ALA A 139 -17.75 -2.39 -13.01
C ALA A 139 -17.56 -3.02 -14.39
N VAL A 140 -16.94 -4.20 -14.45
CA VAL A 140 -16.63 -4.89 -15.70
C VAL A 140 -17.04 -6.36 -15.59
N ALA A 141 -17.81 -6.85 -16.58
CA ALA A 141 -18.06 -8.28 -16.77
C ALA A 141 -17.26 -8.77 -17.98
N MET A 142 -16.45 -9.81 -17.77
CA MET A 142 -15.56 -10.39 -18.77
C MET A 142 -16.21 -11.59 -19.47
N THR A 143 -15.74 -11.88 -20.67
CA THR A 143 -16.20 -13.03 -21.49
C THR A 143 -15.92 -14.39 -20.86
N ASP A 144 -14.89 -14.49 -20.02
CA ASP A 144 -14.56 -15.70 -19.24
C ASP A 144 -15.37 -15.83 -17.94
N GLY A 145 -16.38 -14.96 -17.74
CA GLY A 145 -17.25 -14.99 -16.58
C GLY A 145 -16.70 -14.29 -15.34
N ARG A 146 -15.49 -13.73 -15.38
CA ARG A 146 -14.95 -12.91 -14.27
C ARG A 146 -15.67 -11.56 -14.20
N CYS A 147 -15.94 -11.12 -12.97
CA CYS A 147 -16.49 -9.80 -12.68
C CYS A 147 -15.44 -8.98 -11.92
N LEU A 148 -15.21 -7.73 -12.34
CA LEU A 148 -14.23 -6.83 -11.73
C LEU A 148 -14.87 -5.54 -11.24
N LEU A 149 -14.39 -5.06 -10.08
CA LEU A 149 -14.71 -3.74 -9.55
C LEU A 149 -13.44 -2.92 -9.31
N SER A 150 -13.51 -1.64 -9.61
CA SER A 150 -12.38 -0.71 -9.45
C SER A 150 -12.84 0.66 -8.97
N VAL A 151 -12.18 1.22 -7.95
CA VAL A 151 -12.30 2.65 -7.66
C VAL A 151 -11.36 3.42 -8.57
N VAL A 152 -11.89 4.34 -9.37
CA VAL A 152 -11.14 5.10 -10.38
C VAL A 152 -10.98 6.55 -9.94
N SER A 153 -9.80 7.12 -10.19
CA SER A 153 -9.60 8.56 -10.01
C SER A 153 -10.39 9.32 -11.09
N PRO A 154 -11.27 10.28 -10.74
CA PRO A 154 -12.16 10.95 -11.70
C PRO A 154 -11.43 11.52 -12.93
N ARG A 155 -10.22 12.06 -12.73
CA ARG A 155 -9.37 12.60 -13.80
C ARG A 155 -9.04 11.59 -14.91
N TYR A 156 -9.04 10.29 -14.60
CA TYR A 156 -8.66 9.22 -15.52
C TYR A 156 -9.86 8.48 -16.13
N VAL A 157 -11.09 8.88 -15.80
CA VAL A 157 -12.31 8.24 -16.32
C VAL A 157 -12.35 8.28 -17.86
N PRO A 158 -12.10 9.41 -18.55
CA PRO A 158 -12.12 9.44 -20.02
C PRO A 158 -11.09 8.50 -20.68
N ALA A 159 -9.88 8.47 -20.13
CA ALA A 159 -8.80 7.63 -20.67
C ALA A 159 -9.10 6.14 -20.50
N ILE A 160 -9.65 5.76 -19.33
CA ILE A 160 -10.04 4.38 -19.06
C ILE A 160 -11.26 4.00 -19.91
N ASP A 161 -12.28 4.85 -20.02
CA ASP A 161 -13.47 4.59 -20.84
C ASP A 161 -13.10 4.34 -22.31
N LYS A 162 -12.20 5.16 -22.89
CA LYS A 162 -11.66 4.94 -24.25
C LYS A 162 -10.92 3.62 -24.39
N THR A 163 -10.27 3.16 -23.33
CA THR A 163 -9.56 1.86 -23.34
C THR A 163 -10.55 0.70 -23.22
N MET A 164 -11.53 0.81 -22.33
CA MET A 164 -12.56 -0.21 -22.13
C MET A 164 -13.46 -0.36 -23.35
N SER A 165 -13.78 0.71 -24.07
CA SER A 165 -14.59 0.64 -25.30
C SER A 165 -13.90 -0.12 -26.44
N ARG A 166 -12.57 -0.25 -26.40
CA ARG A 166 -11.76 -0.94 -27.41
C ARG A 166 -11.26 -2.30 -26.95
N ALA A 167 -11.46 -2.63 -25.67
CA ALA A 167 -10.91 -3.84 -25.08
C ALA A 167 -11.67 -5.08 -25.56
N ARG A 168 -10.92 -6.05 -26.09
CA ARG A 168 -11.46 -7.37 -26.38
C ARG A 168 -11.65 -8.16 -25.08
N GLY A 169 -12.65 -9.02 -25.02
CA GLY A 169 -12.91 -9.88 -23.88
C GLY A 169 -13.76 -9.26 -22.76
N ILE A 170 -14.28 -8.04 -22.96
CA ILE A 170 -15.31 -7.43 -22.11
C ILE A 170 -16.69 -7.71 -22.70
N VAL A 171 -17.60 -8.24 -21.89
CA VAL A 171 -19.02 -8.39 -22.25
C VAL A 171 -19.75 -7.07 -22.06
N ARG A 172 -19.58 -6.48 -20.87
CA ARG A 172 -20.14 -5.17 -20.53
C ARG A 172 -19.27 -4.47 -19.50
N TYR A 173 -19.32 -3.14 -19.50
CA TYR A 173 -18.78 -2.35 -18.42
C TYR A 173 -19.61 -1.10 -18.19
N ASP A 174 -19.69 -0.69 -16.93
CA ASP A 174 -20.55 0.38 -16.46
C ASP A 174 -19.84 1.25 -15.42
N TRP A 175 -20.21 2.53 -15.38
CA TRP A 175 -19.65 3.51 -14.47
C TRP A 175 -20.68 3.91 -13.41
N TYR A 176 -20.22 3.96 -12.17
CA TYR A 176 -21.05 4.26 -11.01
C TYR A 176 -20.37 5.26 -10.07
N VAL A 177 -21.17 5.80 -9.15
CA VAL A 177 -20.73 6.52 -7.96
C VAL A 177 -21.26 5.83 -6.71
N SER A 178 -20.40 5.70 -5.71
CA SER A 178 -20.73 5.04 -4.44
C SER A 178 -19.95 5.63 -3.27
N ASP A 179 -20.60 5.74 -2.13
CA ASP A 179 -19.98 6.04 -0.84
C ASP A 179 -19.79 4.79 0.04
N ASP A 180 -20.19 3.61 -0.45
CA ASP A 180 -20.16 2.33 0.26
C ASP A 180 -18.76 1.99 0.82
N ASP A 181 -18.74 1.51 2.06
CA ASP A 181 -17.51 1.18 2.79
C ASP A 181 -16.79 -0.04 2.23
N PHE A 182 -17.45 -0.89 1.44
CA PHE A 182 -16.82 -1.95 0.66
C PHE A 182 -15.65 -1.39 -0.19
N PHE A 183 -15.88 -0.26 -0.86
CA PHE A 183 -14.87 0.41 -1.68
C PHE A 183 -13.84 1.19 -0.87
N SER A 184 -14.00 1.28 0.45
CA SER A 184 -13.07 2.02 1.29
C SER A 184 -11.65 1.44 1.22
N SER A 185 -11.49 0.12 1.05
CA SER A 185 -10.20 -0.58 0.96
C SER A 185 -9.56 -0.53 -0.44
N PHE A 186 -10.30 -0.09 -1.46
CA PHE A 186 -9.84 -0.11 -2.83
C PHE A 186 -8.89 1.07 -3.08
N PRO A 187 -7.71 0.83 -3.69
CA PRO A 187 -6.87 1.93 -4.17
C PRO A 187 -7.57 2.65 -5.32
N SER A 188 -7.44 3.98 -5.38
CA SER A 188 -7.89 4.74 -6.55
C SER A 188 -6.94 4.51 -7.72
N VAL A 189 -7.42 3.84 -8.76
CA VAL A 189 -6.62 3.43 -9.91
C VAL A 189 -6.63 4.50 -11.00
N ARG A 190 -5.58 4.48 -11.83
CA ARG A 190 -5.36 5.40 -12.97
C ARG A 190 -5.27 4.65 -14.30
N THR A 191 -5.37 3.33 -14.25
CA THR A 191 -5.28 2.40 -15.36
C THR A 191 -6.37 1.33 -15.23
N PRO A 192 -6.73 0.63 -16.32
CA PRO A 192 -7.77 -0.39 -16.30
C PRO A 192 -7.33 -1.65 -15.54
N ARG A 193 -7.55 -1.65 -14.23
CA ARG A 193 -7.31 -2.79 -13.33
C ARG A 193 -8.39 -2.82 -12.27
N GLY A 194 -8.75 -4.00 -11.79
CA GLY A 194 -9.80 -4.18 -10.78
C GLY A 194 -9.61 -5.41 -9.92
N ARG A 195 -10.36 -5.48 -8.83
CA ARG A 195 -10.43 -6.68 -8.00
C ARG A 195 -11.49 -7.60 -8.59
N ILE A 196 -11.16 -8.89 -8.70
CA ILE A 196 -12.14 -9.92 -9.09
C ILE A 196 -13.09 -10.13 -7.91
N VAL A 197 -14.39 -10.14 -8.19
CA VAL A 197 -15.46 -10.40 -7.23
C VAL A 197 -16.39 -11.50 -7.74
N GLY A 198 -17.09 -12.17 -6.82
CA GLY A 198 -18.11 -13.17 -7.18
C GLY A 198 -19.28 -12.54 -7.95
N LYS A 199 -19.98 -13.33 -8.78
CA LYS A 199 -21.09 -12.85 -9.61
C LYS A 199 -22.24 -12.27 -8.78
N ASP A 200 -22.60 -12.92 -7.68
CA ASP A 200 -23.69 -12.47 -6.80
C ASP A 200 -23.35 -11.13 -6.15
N MET A 201 -22.13 -11.02 -5.59
CA MET A 201 -21.59 -9.79 -5.03
C MET A 201 -21.53 -8.67 -6.08
N PHE A 202 -21.17 -9.00 -7.32
CA PHE A 202 -21.16 -8.02 -8.41
C PHE A 202 -22.56 -7.48 -8.72
N ALA A 203 -23.55 -8.36 -8.82
CA ALA A 203 -24.94 -7.98 -9.06
C ALA A 203 -25.50 -7.14 -7.90
N GLU A 204 -25.27 -7.57 -6.67
CA GLU A 204 -25.67 -6.85 -5.45
C GLU A 204 -25.09 -5.44 -5.40
N LEU A 205 -23.77 -5.30 -5.59
CA LEU A 205 -23.10 -4.00 -5.53
C LEU A 205 -23.52 -3.10 -6.68
N THR A 206 -23.57 -3.60 -7.92
CA THR A 206 -24.00 -2.77 -9.07
C THR A 206 -25.45 -2.32 -8.95
N GLY A 207 -26.33 -3.09 -8.31
CA GLY A 207 -27.71 -2.70 -8.01
C GLY A 207 -27.85 -1.60 -6.95
N ARG A 208 -26.89 -1.48 -6.01
CA ARG A 208 -26.91 -0.45 -4.96
C ARG A 208 -26.27 0.88 -5.38
N MET A 209 -25.35 0.85 -6.35
CA MET A 209 -24.61 2.03 -6.75
C MET A 209 -25.42 2.94 -7.69
N LYS A 210 -25.14 4.24 -7.65
CA LYS A 210 -25.78 5.19 -8.55
C LYS A 210 -25.00 5.27 -9.87
N PRO A 211 -25.63 5.28 -11.05
CA PRO A 211 -24.93 5.49 -12.31
C PRO A 211 -24.14 6.81 -12.31
N LEU A 212 -22.95 6.80 -12.91
CA LEU A 212 -22.14 8.00 -13.08
C LEU A 212 -22.73 8.87 -14.20
N ASP A 213 -22.86 10.17 -13.96
CA ASP A 213 -23.17 11.15 -15.00
C ASP A 213 -22.03 11.20 -16.02
N ARG A 214 -22.28 10.65 -17.21
CA ARG A 214 -21.31 10.50 -18.30
C ARG A 214 -20.87 11.85 -18.87
N ALA A 215 -21.77 12.82 -18.97
CA ALA A 215 -21.47 14.15 -19.49
C ALA A 215 -20.52 14.90 -18.54
N ARG A 216 -20.84 14.88 -17.23
CA ARG A 216 -19.95 15.46 -16.20
C ARG A 216 -18.60 14.76 -16.11
N ALA A 217 -18.56 13.47 -16.43
CA ALA A 217 -17.33 12.68 -16.42
C ALA A 217 -16.50 12.79 -17.72
N GLY A 218 -16.94 13.56 -18.72
CA GLY A 218 -16.22 13.75 -19.98
C GLY A 218 -16.15 12.49 -20.84
N ILE A 219 -17.16 11.62 -20.77
CA ILE A 219 -17.26 10.38 -21.54
C ILE A 219 -18.52 10.37 -22.40
N SER A 220 -18.45 9.73 -23.57
CA SER A 220 -19.57 9.68 -24.52
C SER A 220 -20.79 9.00 -23.89
N GLN A 221 -21.98 9.50 -24.23
CA GLN A 221 -23.24 8.75 -24.12
C GLN A 221 -23.06 7.42 -24.88
N ARG A 222 -23.55 6.33 -24.31
CA ARG A 222 -23.49 4.98 -24.90
C ARG A 222 -24.87 4.55 -25.31
#